data_AF-A0A0R0CLK4-F1
#
_entry.id   AF-A0A0R0CLK4-F1
#
_cell.length_a   1.000
_cell.length_b   1.000
_cell.length_c   1.000
_cell.angle_alpha   90.00
_cell.angle_beta   90.00
_cell.angle_gamma   90.00
#
_symmetry.space_group_name_H-M   'P 1'
#
loop_
_entity.id
_entity.type
_entity.pdbx_description
1 polymer ?
#
loop_
_entity_poly.entity_id
_entity_poly.type
_entity_poly.pdbx_seq_one_letter_code
_entity_poly.pdbx_strand_id
1 'polypeptide(L)'
;MHALLIGLACLPPDVVAQSAPLRVPVQLLSNLPEGFRHPESLAVDPTTGQIYVGSFDARIPEASRNNMMLRLSAEGTLLAAKSLGDTPITGVSLHDGHVYFLNFGSSRLQRMRADFTADSLVEELASFQALSPSAPPQRHINNPDGSQDTVNFGSAGFAAINGMVFDRSGNLFVSDSFQGAIYRIADAAACKPCRVEVLTRDGLLATTGSLPFGANGLAFNADESRLYVNNAGDGRVLWMAPSGGPLHVLAESIHGADGLLFHDGLLWVSANQDDAVIGLDEHGRERIRAGAFLGIAEDGSPRGLLFPAASAVQGNRMIVANLALPLTEASGDEWEEDVTRWNLMQFELPMLR
;
A
#
# COMPACT_ATOMS: atom_id res chain seq x y z
N MET A 1 65.20 -14.70 40.46
CA MET A 1 64.38 -13.76 39.67
C MET A 1 63.75 -14.52 38.52
N HIS A 2 62.51 -14.99 38.68
CA HIS A 2 61.70 -15.52 37.58
C HIS A 2 60.50 -14.60 37.44
N ALA A 3 60.43 -13.87 36.32
CA ALA A 3 59.36 -12.94 36.03
C ALA A 3 58.19 -13.69 35.39
N LEU A 4 57.01 -13.59 36.00
CA LEU A 4 55.75 -14.13 35.54
C LEU A 4 55.16 -13.14 34.51
N LEU A 5 55.07 -13.53 33.23
CA LEU A 5 54.29 -12.78 32.23
C LEU A 5 52.80 -13.09 32.42
N ILE A 6 52.03 -12.10 32.83
CA ILE A 6 50.56 -12.14 32.82
C ILE A 6 50.11 -11.74 31.42
N GLY A 7 49.56 -12.68 30.66
CA GLY A 7 48.89 -12.40 29.40
C GLY A 7 47.57 -11.67 29.65
N LEU A 8 47.44 -10.45 29.17
CA LEU A 8 46.15 -9.77 29.05
C LEU A 8 45.31 -10.52 28.01
N ALA A 9 44.24 -11.18 28.45
CA ALA A 9 43.19 -11.64 27.56
C ALA A 9 42.40 -10.42 27.06
N CYS A 10 42.54 -10.09 25.77
CA CYS A 10 41.59 -9.21 25.09
C CYS A 10 40.22 -9.90 25.07
N LEU A 11 39.26 -9.37 25.85
CA LEU A 11 37.85 -9.67 25.64
C LEU A 11 37.43 -9.10 24.27
N PRO A 12 36.63 -9.83 23.47
CA PRO A 12 36.09 -9.30 22.23
C PRO A 12 35.20 -8.08 22.51
N PRO A 13 35.07 -7.13 21.57
CA PRO A 13 34.18 -5.98 21.74
C PRO A 13 32.75 -6.50 21.97
N ASP A 14 32.08 -5.90 22.96
CA ASP A 14 30.69 -6.18 23.29
C ASP A 14 29.84 -6.18 22.01
N VAL A 15 29.30 -7.35 21.66
CA VAL A 15 28.22 -7.44 20.69
C VAL A 15 27.03 -6.76 21.35
N VAL A 16 26.82 -5.48 21.03
CA VAL A 16 25.59 -4.77 21.42
C VAL A 16 24.44 -5.54 20.79
N ALA A 17 23.71 -6.28 21.61
CA ALA A 17 22.52 -7.00 21.17
C ALA A 17 21.55 -5.99 20.55
N GLN A 18 21.24 -6.16 19.26
CA GLN A 18 20.21 -5.36 18.61
C GLN A 18 18.85 -5.78 19.18
N SER A 19 18.03 -4.81 19.59
CA SER A 19 16.68 -5.08 20.08
C SER A 19 15.80 -5.62 18.96
N ALA A 20 14.91 -6.55 19.31
CA ALA A 20 13.83 -6.99 18.43
C ALA A 20 12.96 -5.79 17.99
N PRO A 21 12.20 -5.92 16.88
CA PRO A 21 11.23 -4.90 16.48
C PRO A 21 10.27 -4.55 17.61
N LEU A 22 9.94 -3.27 17.75
CA LEU A 22 8.93 -2.80 18.68
C LEU A 22 7.55 -3.30 18.24
N ARG A 23 6.83 -3.98 19.13
CA ARG A 23 5.46 -4.41 18.87
C ARG A 23 4.46 -3.38 19.38
N VAL A 24 3.53 -2.96 18.53
CA VAL A 24 2.53 -1.94 18.85
C VAL A 24 1.12 -2.55 18.72
N PRO A 25 0.27 -2.47 19.75
CA PRO A 25 -1.12 -2.93 19.63
C PRO A 25 -1.94 -1.96 18.77
N VAL A 26 -2.92 -2.49 18.04
CA VAL A 26 -3.93 -1.70 17.32
C VAL A 26 -5.24 -1.67 18.07
N GLN A 27 -6.03 -0.63 17.83
CA GLN A 27 -7.35 -0.43 18.41
C GLN A 27 -8.36 -0.10 17.30
N LEU A 28 -9.62 -0.42 17.53
CA LEU A 28 -10.70 0.00 16.65
C LEU A 28 -10.77 1.53 16.61
N LEU A 29 -10.82 2.11 15.41
CA LEU A 29 -11.20 3.51 15.22
C LEU A 29 -12.69 3.61 14.97
N SER A 30 -13.19 2.92 13.95
CA SER A 30 -14.59 2.99 13.54
C SER A 30 -14.98 1.75 12.74
N ASN A 31 -16.21 1.29 12.96
CA ASN A 31 -16.84 0.34 12.07
C ASN A 31 -17.47 1.08 10.89
N LEU A 32 -17.27 0.57 9.69
CA LEU A 32 -17.76 1.17 8.46
C LEU A 32 -19.27 0.93 8.28
N PRO A 33 -19.97 1.82 7.54
CA PRO A 33 -21.41 1.71 7.33
C PRO A 33 -21.77 0.43 6.57
N GLU A 34 -23.00 -0.04 6.79
CA GLU A 34 -23.55 -1.18 6.05
C GLU A 34 -23.47 -0.95 4.53
N GLY A 35 -23.12 -2.01 3.79
CA GLY A 35 -22.95 -1.95 2.34
C GLY A 35 -21.55 -1.51 1.90
N PHE A 36 -20.72 -0.94 2.77
CA PHE A 36 -19.30 -0.72 2.47
C PHE A 36 -18.49 -1.98 2.81
N ARG A 37 -17.65 -2.42 1.88
CA ARG A 37 -16.86 -3.65 1.99
C ARG A 37 -15.41 -3.39 1.61
N HIS A 38 -14.48 -4.11 2.24
CA HIS A 38 -13.07 -4.14 1.85
C HIS A 38 -12.45 -2.73 1.72
N PRO A 39 -12.22 -1.99 2.82
CA PRO A 39 -11.51 -0.73 2.77
C PRO A 39 -10.08 -0.98 2.27
N GLU A 40 -9.77 -0.44 1.11
CA GLU A 40 -8.52 -0.71 0.37
C GLU A 40 -7.57 0.46 0.44
N SER A 41 -8.10 1.63 0.13
CA SER A 41 -7.30 2.85 0.01
C SER A 41 -7.67 3.83 1.10
N LEU A 42 -6.68 4.61 1.53
CA LEU A 42 -6.81 5.50 2.67
C LEU A 42 -6.02 6.78 2.44
N ALA A 43 -6.64 7.92 2.69
CA ALA A 43 -5.95 9.19 2.83
C ALA A 43 -6.54 10.01 3.99
N VAL A 44 -5.73 10.90 4.54
CA VAL A 44 -6.13 11.81 5.61
C VAL A 44 -5.84 13.23 5.17
N ASP A 45 -6.81 14.13 5.35
CA ASP A 45 -6.59 15.56 5.18
C ASP A 45 -5.77 16.08 6.36
N PRO A 46 -4.54 16.59 6.14
CA PRO A 46 -3.68 17.04 7.23
C PRO A 46 -4.22 18.30 7.94
N THR A 47 -5.13 19.04 7.30
CA THR A 47 -5.71 20.28 7.86
C THR A 47 -6.91 19.97 8.74
N THR A 48 -7.81 19.11 8.26
CA THR A 48 -9.09 18.83 8.95
C THR A 48 -9.07 17.53 9.75
N GLY A 49 -8.10 16.66 9.49
CA GLY A 49 -8.07 15.29 9.99
C GLY A 49 -9.10 14.38 9.33
N GLN A 50 -9.92 14.85 8.38
CA GLN A 50 -10.93 13.99 7.74
C GLN A 50 -10.29 12.82 7.01
N ILE A 51 -10.97 11.68 7.04
CA ILE A 51 -10.47 10.40 6.52
C ILE A 51 -11.24 10.06 5.24
N TYR A 52 -10.52 9.65 4.20
CA TYR A 52 -11.05 9.25 2.90
C TYR A 52 -10.73 7.79 2.67
N VAL A 53 -11.74 6.98 2.37
CA VAL A 53 -11.59 5.52 2.24
C VAL A 53 -12.26 5.02 0.98
N GLY A 54 -11.52 4.33 0.11
CA GLY A 54 -12.06 3.63 -1.05
C GLY A 54 -12.27 2.14 -0.77
N SER A 55 -13.27 1.54 -1.41
CA SER A 55 -13.57 0.11 -1.28
C SER A 55 -12.96 -0.74 -2.40
N PHE A 56 -12.76 -2.02 -2.12
CA PHE A 56 -12.41 -3.07 -3.09
C PHE A 56 -13.45 -4.20 -3.05
N ASP A 57 -14.66 -3.92 -3.49
CA ASP A 57 -15.68 -4.94 -3.70
C ASP A 57 -15.48 -5.58 -5.09
N ALA A 58 -14.99 -6.82 -5.10
CA ALA A 58 -14.70 -7.59 -6.31
C ALA A 58 -15.65 -8.79 -6.50
N ARG A 59 -16.77 -8.87 -5.75
CA ARG A 59 -17.71 -10.01 -5.81
C ARG A 59 -18.27 -10.26 -7.21
N ILE A 60 -18.53 -11.52 -7.53
CA ILE A 60 -19.14 -11.94 -8.80
C ILE A 60 -20.59 -12.40 -8.52
N PRO A 61 -21.59 -11.98 -9.33
CA PRO A 61 -21.48 -11.14 -10.54
C PRO A 61 -21.20 -9.67 -10.23
N GLU A 62 -20.59 -8.94 -11.18
CA GLU A 62 -20.21 -7.52 -11.03
C GLU A 62 -21.39 -6.61 -10.66
N ALA A 63 -22.59 -6.95 -11.15
CA ALA A 63 -23.83 -6.25 -10.83
C ALA A 63 -24.22 -6.28 -9.34
N SER A 64 -23.56 -7.10 -8.51
CA SER A 64 -23.75 -7.14 -7.06
C SER A 64 -22.86 -6.15 -6.28
N ARG A 65 -21.91 -5.51 -6.98
CA ARG A 65 -20.92 -4.60 -6.42
C ARG A 65 -21.48 -3.19 -6.29
N ASN A 66 -21.00 -2.48 -5.28
CA ASN A 66 -21.14 -1.03 -5.17
C ASN A 66 -19.90 -0.49 -4.48
N ASN A 67 -18.88 -0.20 -5.26
CA ASN A 67 -17.68 0.45 -4.80
C ASN A 67 -17.94 1.93 -4.50
N MET A 68 -17.35 2.43 -3.42
CA MET A 68 -17.64 3.74 -2.86
C MET A 68 -16.38 4.45 -2.39
N MET A 69 -16.47 5.77 -2.33
CA MET A 69 -15.59 6.63 -1.53
C MET A 69 -16.33 7.11 -0.30
N LEU A 70 -15.80 6.85 0.89
CA LEU A 70 -16.29 7.44 2.15
C LEU A 70 -15.45 8.65 2.53
N ARG A 71 -16.11 9.63 3.14
CA ARG A 71 -15.49 10.72 3.88
C ARG A 71 -15.97 10.67 5.31
N LEU A 72 -15.04 10.56 6.24
CA LEU A 72 -15.29 10.45 7.67
C LEU A 72 -14.70 11.66 8.41
N SER A 73 -15.22 11.96 9.60
CA SER A 73 -14.61 12.90 10.55
C SER A 73 -13.25 12.36 11.00
N ALA A 74 -12.48 13.18 11.71
CA ALA A 74 -11.20 12.75 12.28
C ALA A 74 -11.36 11.54 13.20
N GLU A 75 -12.51 11.40 13.86
CA GLU A 75 -12.88 10.32 14.77
C GLU A 75 -13.59 9.15 14.07
N GLY A 76 -13.65 9.14 12.74
CA GLY A 76 -14.23 8.03 11.97
C GLY A 76 -15.76 8.03 11.88
N THR A 77 -16.43 9.16 12.18
CA THR A 77 -17.88 9.29 11.96
C THR A 77 -18.17 9.59 10.49
N LEU A 78 -19.13 8.90 9.87
CA LEU A 78 -19.49 9.12 8.45
C LEU A 78 -20.00 10.54 8.20
N LEU A 79 -19.38 11.26 7.25
CA LEU A 79 -19.78 12.60 6.80
C LEU A 79 -20.40 12.58 5.41
N ALA A 80 -19.87 11.76 4.50
CA ALA A 80 -20.41 11.58 3.15
C ALA A 80 -20.00 10.22 2.59
N ALA A 81 -20.79 9.71 1.65
CA ALA A 81 -20.50 8.52 0.88
C ALA A 81 -20.85 8.77 -0.59
N LYS A 82 -19.94 8.44 -1.50
CA LYS A 82 -20.14 8.56 -2.94
C LYS A 82 -20.05 7.16 -3.56
N SER A 83 -21.12 6.70 -4.19
CA SER A 83 -21.07 5.50 -5.04
C SER A 83 -20.28 5.81 -6.31
N LEU A 84 -19.37 4.90 -6.66
CA LEU A 84 -18.46 4.99 -7.80
C LEU A 84 -18.64 3.82 -8.78
N GLY A 85 -19.66 2.98 -8.58
CA GLY A 85 -20.03 1.90 -9.49
C GLY A 85 -19.50 0.54 -9.07
N ASP A 86 -19.15 -0.29 -10.04
CA ASP A 86 -18.81 -1.71 -9.88
C ASP A 86 -17.29 -1.98 -9.80
N THR A 87 -16.47 -0.95 -9.96
CA THR A 87 -15.02 -1.07 -10.09
C THR A 87 -14.31 -0.66 -8.78
N PRO A 88 -13.34 -1.47 -8.29
CA PRO A 88 -12.58 -1.15 -7.08
C PRO A 88 -11.86 0.20 -7.11
N ILE A 89 -11.73 0.80 -5.93
CA ILE A 89 -11.06 2.09 -5.71
C ILE A 89 -9.76 1.84 -4.95
N THR A 90 -8.67 1.76 -5.71
CA THR A 90 -7.32 1.64 -5.17
C THR A 90 -6.81 3.04 -4.79
N GLY A 91 -5.52 3.33 -4.95
CA GLY A 91 -4.81 4.50 -4.43
C GLY A 91 -5.65 5.79 -4.33
N VAL A 92 -5.64 6.39 -3.14
CA VAL A 92 -6.32 7.64 -2.80
C VAL A 92 -5.30 8.64 -2.28
N SER A 93 -5.43 9.90 -2.70
CA SER A 93 -4.55 10.97 -2.26
C SER A 93 -5.28 12.31 -2.29
N LEU A 94 -4.86 13.24 -1.45
CA LEU A 94 -5.40 14.59 -1.40
C LEU A 94 -4.41 15.58 -1.97
N HIS A 95 -4.89 16.43 -2.87
CA HIS A 95 -4.10 17.48 -3.47
C HIS A 95 -5.02 18.62 -3.94
N ASP A 96 -4.62 19.88 -3.73
CA ASP A 96 -5.35 21.08 -4.19
C ASP A 96 -6.86 21.06 -3.91
N GLY A 97 -7.25 20.65 -2.70
CA GLY A 97 -8.65 20.62 -2.26
C GLY A 97 -9.51 19.53 -2.93
N HIS A 98 -8.88 18.57 -3.60
CA HIS A 98 -9.54 17.44 -4.23
C HIS A 98 -9.04 16.12 -3.64
N VAL A 99 -9.94 15.13 -3.62
CA VAL A 99 -9.56 13.73 -3.45
C VAL A 99 -9.38 13.13 -4.84
N TYR A 100 -8.16 12.67 -5.09
CA TYR A 100 -7.79 11.88 -6.25
C TYR A 100 -7.93 10.41 -5.90
N PHE A 101 -8.39 9.61 -6.87
CA PHE A 101 -8.51 8.18 -6.70
C PHE A 101 -8.30 7.43 -8.01
N LEU A 102 -7.78 6.22 -7.88
CA LEU A 102 -7.60 5.31 -8.99
C LEU A 102 -8.81 4.37 -9.07
N ASN A 103 -9.52 4.43 -10.20
CA ASN A 103 -10.55 3.47 -10.50
C ASN A 103 -9.91 2.29 -11.22
N PHE A 104 -9.70 1.21 -10.47
CA PHE A 104 -8.90 0.05 -10.89
C PHE A 104 -9.48 -0.60 -12.15
N GLY A 105 -10.76 -0.98 -12.12
CA GLY A 105 -11.38 -1.77 -13.20
C GLY A 105 -11.58 -0.99 -14.49
N SER A 106 -11.67 0.35 -14.44
CA SER A 106 -11.78 1.19 -15.63
C SER A 106 -10.43 1.80 -16.08
N SER A 107 -9.35 1.55 -15.33
CA SER A 107 -8.01 2.09 -15.57
C SER A 107 -8.00 3.63 -15.71
N ARG A 108 -8.68 4.32 -14.78
CA ARG A 108 -8.82 5.80 -14.78
C ARG A 108 -8.23 6.44 -13.54
N LEU A 109 -7.57 7.58 -13.74
CA LEU A 109 -7.35 8.56 -12.68
C LEU A 109 -8.55 9.50 -12.67
N GLN A 110 -9.19 9.60 -11.51
CA GLN A 110 -10.36 10.44 -11.29
C GLN A 110 -10.14 11.33 -10.06
N ARG A 111 -10.90 12.42 -9.97
CA ARG A 111 -10.95 13.24 -8.77
C ARG A 111 -12.34 13.81 -8.53
N MET A 112 -12.57 14.26 -7.32
CA MET A 112 -13.69 15.13 -6.96
C MET A 112 -13.26 16.07 -5.84
N ARG A 113 -14.05 17.09 -5.54
CA ARG A 113 -13.74 17.99 -4.42
C ARG A 113 -13.65 17.19 -3.11
N ALA A 114 -12.70 17.53 -2.25
CA ALA A 114 -12.55 16.88 -0.95
C ALA A 114 -13.80 17.09 -0.07
N ASP A 115 -14.50 18.21 -0.25
CA ASP A 115 -15.77 18.49 0.42
C ASP A 115 -17.00 17.77 -0.21
N PHE A 116 -16.81 16.70 -0.98
CA PHE A 116 -17.88 16.00 -1.69
C PHE A 116 -19.09 15.58 -0.85
N THR A 117 -20.21 15.43 -1.54
CA THR A 117 -21.44 14.78 -1.10
C THR A 117 -21.77 13.61 -2.03
N ALA A 118 -22.86 12.88 -1.76
CA ALA A 118 -23.32 11.80 -2.64
C ALA A 118 -23.56 12.26 -4.10
N ASP A 119 -23.91 13.53 -4.30
CA ASP A 119 -24.25 14.09 -5.60
C ASP A 119 -23.06 14.78 -6.32
N SER A 120 -21.90 14.87 -5.66
CA SER A 120 -20.73 15.51 -6.27
C SER A 120 -20.30 14.85 -7.57
N LEU A 121 -19.90 15.65 -8.54
CA LEU A 121 -19.42 15.17 -9.83
C LEU A 121 -18.01 14.60 -9.69
N VAL A 122 -17.77 13.51 -10.42
CA VAL A 122 -16.44 12.91 -10.58
C VAL A 122 -15.84 13.42 -11.89
N GLU A 123 -14.66 14.02 -11.81
CA GLU A 123 -13.86 14.43 -12.96
C GLU A 123 -12.93 13.30 -13.36
N GLU A 124 -12.94 12.92 -14.63
CA GLU A 124 -11.93 12.03 -15.19
C GLU A 124 -10.75 12.84 -15.72
N LEU A 125 -9.53 12.48 -15.30
CA LEU A 125 -8.32 13.23 -15.65
C LEU A 125 -7.47 12.51 -16.68
N ALA A 126 -7.32 11.19 -16.53
CA ALA A 126 -6.48 10.37 -17.39
C ALA A 126 -7.01 8.94 -17.49
N SER A 127 -6.64 8.27 -18.59
CA SER A 127 -6.77 6.82 -18.75
C SER A 127 -5.42 6.19 -18.99
N PHE A 128 -5.21 5.06 -18.33
CA PHE A 128 -4.03 4.23 -18.48
C PHE A 128 -4.30 3.18 -19.54
N GLN A 129 -3.40 3.09 -20.52
CA GLN A 129 -3.59 2.24 -21.69
C GLN A 129 -2.80 0.94 -21.55
N ALA A 130 -3.26 -0.08 -22.28
CA ALA A 130 -2.49 -1.27 -22.55
C ALA A 130 -1.14 -0.91 -23.17
N LEU A 131 -0.06 -1.40 -22.58
CA LEU A 131 1.29 -1.19 -23.09
C LEU A 131 1.67 -2.26 -24.11
N SER A 132 2.63 -1.93 -24.97
CA SER A 132 3.22 -2.86 -25.95
C SER A 132 4.73 -2.95 -25.69
N PRO A 133 5.28 -4.16 -25.45
CA PRO A 133 4.59 -5.44 -25.26
C PRO A 133 3.67 -5.44 -24.03
N SER A 134 2.68 -6.33 -23.99
CA SER A 134 1.70 -6.38 -22.89
C SER A 134 2.39 -6.76 -21.57
N ALA A 135 3.14 -7.85 -21.58
CA ALA A 135 3.93 -8.28 -20.44
C ALA A 135 5.15 -7.38 -20.20
N PRO A 136 5.51 -7.13 -18.93
CA PRO A 136 6.77 -6.50 -18.59
C PRO A 136 7.97 -7.39 -18.98
N PRO A 137 9.20 -6.83 -18.95
CA PRO A 137 10.41 -7.62 -19.14
C PRO A 137 10.45 -8.84 -18.22
N GLN A 138 11.04 -9.93 -18.71
CA GLN A 138 11.27 -11.14 -17.93
C GLN A 138 12.13 -10.83 -16.70
N ARG A 139 11.91 -11.57 -15.61
CA ARG A 139 12.77 -11.50 -14.43
C ARG A 139 13.65 -12.74 -14.35
N HIS A 140 14.90 -12.52 -14.00
CA HIS A 140 15.89 -13.57 -13.81
C HIS A 140 16.20 -13.78 -12.33
N ILE A 141 16.26 -15.03 -11.89
CA ILE A 141 16.60 -15.42 -10.51
C ILE A 141 17.83 -16.31 -10.55
N ASN A 142 18.91 -15.89 -9.89
CA ASN A 142 20.14 -16.67 -9.85
C ASN A 142 20.04 -17.77 -8.79
N ASN A 143 20.42 -18.98 -9.16
CA ASN A 143 20.43 -20.14 -8.27
C ASN A 143 21.81 -20.35 -7.63
N PRO A 144 21.88 -20.99 -6.44
CA PRO A 144 23.16 -21.24 -5.76
C PRO A 144 24.15 -22.11 -6.56
N ASP A 145 23.67 -22.90 -7.52
CA ASP A 145 24.49 -23.75 -8.39
C ASP A 145 25.03 -23.02 -9.63
N GLY A 146 24.72 -21.72 -9.79
CA GLY A 146 25.11 -20.91 -10.93
C GLY A 146 24.16 -20.97 -12.12
N SER A 147 23.08 -21.76 -12.04
CA SER A 147 21.98 -21.70 -13.01
C SER A 147 21.10 -20.46 -12.78
N GLN A 148 20.17 -20.21 -13.69
CA GLN A 148 19.26 -19.07 -13.61
C GLN A 148 17.84 -19.47 -14.04
N ASP A 149 16.87 -19.17 -13.18
CA ASP A 149 15.46 -19.28 -13.53
C ASP A 149 14.98 -18.02 -14.25
N THR A 150 14.07 -18.20 -15.20
CA THR A 150 13.43 -17.12 -15.94
C THR A 150 11.94 -17.09 -15.64
N VAL A 151 11.49 -16.00 -15.04
CA VAL A 151 10.08 -15.74 -14.77
C VAL A 151 9.48 -14.98 -15.94
N ASN A 152 8.44 -15.58 -16.52
CA ASN A 152 7.63 -14.98 -17.58
C ASN A 152 6.31 -14.51 -17.00
N PHE A 153 5.90 -13.29 -17.33
CA PHE A 153 4.65 -12.72 -16.86
C PHE A 153 3.56 -12.85 -17.94
N GLY A 154 2.36 -13.25 -17.53
CA GLY A 154 1.23 -13.54 -18.42
C GLY A 154 0.30 -12.36 -18.72
N SER A 155 0.73 -11.11 -18.47
CA SER A 155 -0.15 -9.94 -18.62
C SER A 155 -0.71 -9.79 -20.03
N ALA A 156 -2.04 -9.63 -20.11
CA ALA A 156 -2.78 -9.42 -21.35
C ALA A 156 -2.89 -7.93 -21.74
N GLY A 157 -2.19 -7.03 -21.04
CA GLY A 157 -2.20 -5.59 -21.33
C GLY A 157 -3.31 -4.82 -20.63
N PHE A 158 -3.84 -5.33 -19.52
CA PHE A 158 -4.75 -4.57 -18.66
C PHE A 158 -3.95 -3.67 -17.72
N ALA A 159 -4.35 -2.39 -17.62
CA ALA A 159 -3.70 -1.41 -16.75
C ALA A 159 -4.27 -1.48 -15.32
N ALA A 160 -3.64 -2.29 -14.48
CA ALA A 160 -4.03 -2.54 -13.10
C ALA A 160 -3.38 -1.51 -12.17
N ILE A 161 -3.81 -0.26 -12.27
CA ILE A 161 -3.29 0.86 -11.48
C ILE A 161 -3.63 0.69 -9.99
N ASN A 162 -2.65 0.84 -9.11
CA ASN A 162 -2.84 0.47 -7.70
C ASN A 162 -2.47 1.56 -6.70
N GLY A 163 -1.18 1.88 -6.53
CA GLY A 163 -0.75 2.96 -5.63
C GLY A 163 -0.52 4.28 -6.36
N MET A 164 -0.60 5.38 -5.62
CA MET A 164 -0.18 6.69 -6.14
C MET A 164 0.39 7.61 -5.06
N VAL A 165 1.27 8.52 -5.46
CA VAL A 165 1.86 9.53 -4.58
C VAL A 165 2.18 10.80 -5.36
N PHE A 166 1.90 11.95 -4.76
CA PHE A 166 2.33 13.25 -5.28
C PHE A 166 3.74 13.58 -4.80
N ASP A 167 4.54 14.18 -5.68
CA ASP A 167 5.72 14.92 -5.25
C ASP A 167 5.37 16.37 -4.85
N ARG A 168 6.31 17.07 -4.22
CA ARG A 168 6.17 18.49 -3.85
C ARG A 168 5.94 19.44 -5.03
N SER A 169 6.26 19.01 -6.25
CA SER A 169 6.05 19.80 -7.47
C SER A 169 4.67 19.57 -8.08
N GLY A 170 3.82 18.73 -7.47
CA GLY A 170 2.48 18.41 -7.98
C GLY A 170 2.47 17.37 -9.11
N ASN A 171 3.59 16.68 -9.36
CA ASN A 171 3.58 15.52 -10.26
C ASN A 171 3.01 14.32 -9.52
N LEU A 172 2.18 13.54 -10.21
CA LEU A 172 1.61 12.31 -9.67
C LEU A 172 2.36 11.10 -10.23
N PHE A 173 2.78 10.20 -9.34
CA PHE A 173 3.36 8.91 -9.67
C PHE A 173 2.33 7.83 -9.38
N VAL A 174 2.19 6.86 -10.28
CA VAL A 174 1.19 5.79 -10.19
C VAL A 174 1.84 4.45 -10.50
N SER A 175 1.59 3.42 -9.71
CA SER A 175 2.07 2.06 -9.98
C SER A 175 1.05 1.25 -10.76
N ASP A 176 1.52 0.26 -11.52
CA ASP A 176 0.70 -0.71 -12.22
C ASP A 176 1.13 -2.14 -11.87
N SER A 177 0.23 -2.87 -11.22
CA SER A 177 0.46 -4.21 -10.72
C SER A 177 0.62 -5.25 -11.83
N PHE A 178 -0.01 -5.08 -13.00
CA PHE A 178 -0.07 -6.12 -14.04
C PHE A 178 0.86 -5.81 -15.21
N GLN A 179 1.08 -4.54 -15.51
CA GLN A 179 1.98 -4.12 -16.58
C GLN A 179 3.43 -3.96 -16.11
N GLY A 180 3.66 -4.06 -14.80
CA GLY A 180 4.97 -3.93 -14.17
C GLY A 180 5.59 -2.58 -14.45
N ALA A 181 4.82 -1.51 -14.20
CA ALA A 181 5.16 -0.16 -14.62
C ALA A 181 4.97 0.86 -13.51
N ILE A 182 5.76 1.94 -13.56
CA ILE A 182 5.46 3.19 -12.86
C ILE A 182 5.16 4.25 -13.91
N TYR A 183 4.09 5.00 -13.71
CA TYR A 183 3.71 6.15 -14.51
C TYR A 183 4.02 7.46 -13.81
N ARG A 184 4.13 8.52 -14.62
CA ARG A 184 4.20 9.90 -14.15
C ARG A 184 3.20 10.77 -14.92
N ILE A 185 2.50 11.63 -14.19
CA ILE A 185 1.65 12.70 -14.75
C ILE A 185 2.18 14.02 -14.20
N ALA A 186 2.63 14.89 -15.09
CA ALA A 186 3.13 16.20 -14.69
C ALA A 186 1.97 17.15 -14.35
N ASP A 187 2.12 17.89 -13.25
CA ASP A 187 1.13 18.88 -12.77
C ASP A 187 -0.31 18.35 -12.84
N ALA A 188 -0.58 17.28 -12.06
CA ALA A 188 -1.84 16.57 -12.13
C ALA A 188 -3.06 17.40 -11.64
N ALA A 189 -2.81 18.57 -11.03
CA ALA A 189 -3.82 19.54 -10.69
C ALA A 189 -4.33 20.33 -11.90
N ALA A 190 -3.42 20.75 -12.79
CA ALA A 190 -3.72 21.66 -13.89
C ALA A 190 -3.80 21.00 -15.27
N CYS A 191 -3.26 19.79 -15.46
CA CYS A 191 -3.23 19.14 -16.77
C CYS A 191 -4.63 18.90 -17.37
N LYS A 192 -4.82 19.30 -18.64
CA LYS A 192 -6.04 19.07 -19.43
C LYS A 192 -5.71 18.97 -20.94
N PRO A 193 -5.74 17.78 -21.57
CA PRO A 193 -5.80 16.46 -20.94
C PRO A 193 -4.51 16.14 -20.18
N CYS A 194 -4.58 15.23 -19.21
CA CYS A 194 -3.39 14.74 -18.53
C CYS A 194 -2.64 13.74 -19.39
N ARG A 195 -1.33 13.93 -19.51
CA ARG A 195 -0.45 13.00 -20.21
C ARG A 195 0.10 11.98 -19.22
N VAL A 196 -0.21 10.72 -19.46
CA VAL A 196 0.38 9.58 -18.74
C VAL A 196 1.70 9.20 -19.41
N GLU A 197 2.81 9.39 -18.69
CA GLU A 197 4.13 8.95 -19.13
C GLU A 197 4.49 7.63 -18.46
N VAL A 198 5.03 6.68 -19.23
CA VAL A 198 5.65 5.46 -18.68
C VAL A 198 7.05 5.84 -18.20
N LEU A 199 7.24 5.92 -16.88
CA LEU A 199 8.52 6.30 -16.29
C LEU A 199 9.50 5.11 -16.28
N THR A 200 9.02 3.93 -15.91
CA THR A 200 9.80 2.69 -15.97
C THR A 200 8.92 1.48 -16.17
N ARG A 201 9.52 0.40 -16.68
CA ARG A 201 8.94 -0.95 -16.72
C ARG A 201 9.99 -1.98 -16.35
N ASP A 202 9.65 -2.89 -15.46
CA ASP A 202 10.59 -3.89 -14.96
C ASP A 202 9.87 -5.14 -14.44
N GLY A 203 10.49 -6.31 -14.54
CA GLY A 203 9.98 -7.57 -13.99
C GLY A 203 9.97 -7.61 -12.46
N LEU A 204 10.69 -6.71 -11.78
CA LEU A 204 10.59 -6.53 -10.32
C LEU A 204 9.27 -5.85 -9.90
N LEU A 205 8.62 -5.14 -10.81
CA LEU A 205 7.32 -4.49 -10.59
C LEU A 205 6.14 -5.43 -10.91
N ALA A 206 6.41 -6.64 -11.38
CA ALA A 206 5.40 -7.65 -11.67
C ALA A 206 5.52 -8.83 -10.71
N THR A 207 4.51 -9.69 -10.70
CA THR A 207 4.42 -10.81 -9.77
C THR A 207 3.95 -12.09 -10.46
N THR A 208 4.38 -13.23 -9.91
CA THR A 208 3.76 -14.54 -10.10
C THR A 208 3.39 -15.17 -8.75
N GLY A 209 3.29 -14.35 -7.71
CA GLY A 209 2.95 -14.75 -6.35
C GLY A 209 1.47 -15.11 -6.21
N SER A 210 1.11 -15.65 -5.05
CA SER A 210 -0.26 -16.09 -4.77
C SER A 210 -1.24 -14.92 -4.70
N LEU A 211 -0.79 -13.76 -4.23
CA LEU A 211 -1.51 -12.49 -4.37
C LEU A 211 -1.15 -11.90 -5.73
N PRO A 212 -2.08 -11.82 -6.70
CA PRO A 212 -1.73 -11.54 -8.10
C PRO A 212 -1.50 -10.05 -8.40
N PHE A 213 -1.00 -9.27 -7.43
CA PHE A 213 -0.74 -7.83 -7.57
C PHE A 213 0.76 -7.52 -7.44
N GLY A 214 1.36 -6.98 -8.51
CA GLY A 214 2.77 -6.56 -8.53
C GLY A 214 2.99 -5.24 -7.80
N ALA A 215 3.58 -4.27 -8.49
CA ALA A 215 3.80 -2.91 -7.97
C ALA A 215 2.50 -2.33 -7.40
N ASN A 216 2.59 -1.86 -6.16
CA ASN A 216 1.43 -1.48 -5.36
C ASN A 216 1.63 -0.09 -4.73
N GLY A 217 1.73 0.06 -3.42
CA GLY A 217 2.01 1.32 -2.75
C GLY A 217 3.27 2.06 -3.26
N LEU A 218 3.22 3.40 -3.18
CA LEU A 218 4.31 4.31 -3.54
C LEU A 218 4.55 5.33 -2.43
N ALA A 219 5.81 5.65 -2.16
CA ALA A 219 6.16 6.71 -1.21
C ALA A 219 7.49 7.38 -1.58
N PHE A 220 7.57 8.70 -1.37
CA PHE A 220 8.85 9.42 -1.40
C PHE A 220 9.49 9.43 -0.02
N ASN A 221 10.82 9.37 0.03
CA ASN A 221 11.56 9.68 1.26
C ASN A 221 11.50 11.19 1.57
N ALA A 222 12.01 11.58 2.74
CA ALA A 222 11.86 12.95 3.25
C ALA A 222 12.37 14.06 2.31
N ASP A 223 13.43 13.84 1.54
CA ASP A 223 13.98 14.81 0.61
C ASP A 223 13.57 14.57 -0.86
N GLU A 224 12.70 13.59 -1.10
CA GLU A 224 12.28 13.11 -2.42
C GLU A 224 13.44 12.69 -3.32
N SER A 225 14.59 12.29 -2.76
CA SER A 225 15.69 11.71 -3.53
C SER A 225 15.44 10.25 -3.94
N ARG A 226 14.48 9.58 -3.30
CA ARG A 226 14.08 8.19 -3.60
C ARG A 226 12.57 8.07 -3.72
N LEU A 227 12.14 7.37 -4.77
CA LEU A 227 10.79 6.82 -4.89
C LEU A 227 10.83 5.35 -4.47
N TYR A 228 10.14 5.02 -3.39
CA TYR A 228 9.92 3.65 -2.94
C TYR A 228 8.65 3.09 -3.57
N VAL A 229 8.70 1.80 -3.89
CA VAL A 229 7.56 1.01 -4.38
C VAL A 229 7.63 -0.37 -3.76
N ASN A 230 6.50 -0.90 -3.30
CA ASN A 230 6.42 -2.30 -2.88
C ASN A 230 5.72 -3.16 -3.92
N ASN A 231 5.96 -4.46 -3.83
CA ASN A 231 5.34 -5.48 -4.67
C ASN A 231 4.58 -6.44 -3.75
N ALA A 232 3.25 -6.43 -3.86
CA ALA A 232 2.38 -7.12 -2.91
C ALA A 232 2.48 -8.65 -3.04
N GLY A 233 2.52 -9.15 -4.27
CA GLY A 233 2.57 -10.58 -4.57
C GLY A 233 3.91 -11.24 -4.25
N ASP A 234 5.01 -10.48 -4.35
CA ASP A 234 6.36 -11.00 -4.13
C ASP A 234 6.95 -10.59 -2.77
N GLY A 235 6.24 -9.74 -2.02
CA GLY A 235 6.62 -9.29 -0.70
C GLY A 235 7.93 -8.50 -0.64
N ARG A 236 8.16 -7.65 -1.64
CA ARG A 236 9.37 -6.80 -1.72
C ARG A 236 9.06 -5.34 -1.48
N VAL A 237 10.05 -4.63 -0.95
CA VAL A 237 10.14 -3.17 -1.03
C VAL A 237 11.34 -2.83 -1.89
N LEU A 238 11.12 -1.97 -2.87
CA LEU A 238 12.08 -1.53 -3.87
C LEU A 238 12.24 -0.01 -3.78
N TRP A 239 13.31 0.50 -4.40
CA TRP A 239 13.48 1.94 -4.62
C TRP A 239 14.13 2.25 -5.97
N MET A 240 13.88 3.46 -6.45
CA MET A 240 14.51 4.03 -7.65
C MET A 240 14.68 5.55 -7.50
N ALA A 241 15.45 6.16 -8.39
CA ALA A 241 15.47 7.61 -8.51
C ALA A 241 14.13 8.11 -9.12
N PRO A 242 13.54 9.22 -8.63
CA PRO A 242 12.29 9.77 -9.15
C PRO A 242 12.31 10.11 -10.65
N SER A 243 13.51 10.39 -11.19
CA SER A 243 13.72 10.67 -12.61
C SER A 243 13.63 9.42 -13.50
N GLY A 244 13.45 8.23 -12.93
CA GLY A 244 13.65 6.96 -13.63
C GLY A 244 15.01 6.33 -13.33
N GLY A 245 15.22 5.11 -13.82
CA GLY A 245 16.47 4.37 -13.63
C GLY A 245 16.23 2.93 -13.15
N PRO A 246 17.32 2.21 -12.79
CA PRO A 246 17.21 0.86 -12.28
C PRO A 246 16.47 0.82 -10.93
N LEU A 247 15.74 -0.27 -10.70
CA LEU A 247 15.17 -0.59 -9.40
C LEU A 247 16.19 -1.31 -8.54
N HIS A 248 16.10 -1.06 -7.25
CA HIS A 248 16.94 -1.67 -6.23
C HIS A 248 16.05 -2.32 -5.17
N VAL A 249 16.37 -3.56 -4.79
CA VAL A 249 15.69 -4.24 -3.68
C VAL A 249 16.17 -3.64 -2.36
N LEU A 250 15.24 -3.13 -1.55
CA LEU A 250 15.49 -2.65 -0.20
C LEU A 250 15.29 -3.76 0.83
N ALA A 251 14.14 -4.43 0.73
CA ALA A 251 13.72 -5.50 1.63
C ALA A 251 12.92 -6.56 0.87
N GLU A 252 12.91 -7.77 1.39
CA GLU A 252 12.12 -8.91 0.91
C GLU A 252 11.42 -9.59 2.10
N SER A 253 10.59 -10.59 1.82
CA SER A 253 9.89 -11.41 2.83
C SER A 253 8.87 -10.62 3.67
N ILE A 254 8.20 -9.64 3.06
CA ILE A 254 7.08 -8.92 3.66
C ILE A 254 5.81 -9.37 2.94
N HIS A 255 5.17 -10.44 3.41
CA HIS A 255 4.07 -11.07 2.69
C HIS A 255 2.88 -10.10 2.54
N GLY A 256 2.38 -9.94 1.31
CA GLY A 256 1.32 -8.99 1.00
C GLY A 256 1.72 -7.53 1.20
N ALA A 257 2.95 -7.13 0.84
CA ALA A 257 3.40 -5.75 0.94
C ALA A 257 2.59 -4.81 0.02
N ASP A 258 1.55 -4.18 0.57
CA ASP A 258 0.47 -3.53 -0.18
C ASP A 258 0.54 -2.01 -0.12
N GLY A 259 -0.11 -1.36 0.86
CA GLY A 259 0.04 0.07 1.09
C GLY A 259 1.45 0.43 1.56
N LEU A 260 1.97 1.56 1.06
CA LEU A 260 3.29 2.07 1.41
C LEU A 260 3.21 3.56 1.75
N LEU A 261 3.76 3.93 2.90
CA LEU A 261 3.82 5.30 3.38
C LEU A 261 5.19 5.58 3.98
N PHE A 262 5.80 6.71 3.65
CA PHE A 262 6.98 7.19 4.35
C PHE A 262 6.58 8.20 5.42
N HIS A 263 7.01 7.97 6.66
CA HIS A 263 6.78 8.90 7.76
C HIS A 263 7.87 8.77 8.82
N ASP A 264 8.43 9.91 9.24
CA ASP A 264 9.43 10.02 10.30
C ASP A 264 10.64 9.06 10.15
N GLY A 265 11.15 8.94 8.92
CA GLY A 265 12.33 8.11 8.62
C GLY A 265 12.04 6.62 8.47
N LEU A 266 10.77 6.22 8.54
CA LEU A 266 10.35 4.85 8.31
C LEU A 266 9.46 4.71 7.06
N LEU A 267 9.60 3.57 6.41
CA LEU A 267 8.66 3.04 5.43
C LEU A 267 7.66 2.15 6.16
N TRP A 268 6.44 2.62 6.29
CA TRP A 268 5.30 1.89 6.81
C TRP A 268 4.65 1.10 5.69
N VAL A 269 4.68 -0.22 5.83
CA VAL A 269 4.15 -1.18 4.87
C VAL A 269 2.94 -1.86 5.50
N SER A 270 1.76 -1.74 4.88
CA SER A 270 0.64 -2.61 5.22
C SER A 270 0.95 -3.98 4.63
N ALA A 271 1.24 -4.96 5.48
CA ALA A 271 1.57 -6.31 5.07
C ALA A 271 0.33 -7.18 5.21
N ASN A 272 -0.45 -7.29 4.12
CA ASN A 272 -1.76 -7.93 4.11
C ASN A 272 -1.70 -9.33 4.75
N GLN A 273 -0.83 -10.20 4.22
CA GLN A 273 -0.78 -11.62 4.55
C GLN A 273 -0.06 -11.90 5.88
N ASP A 274 0.52 -10.84 6.48
CA ASP A 274 1.18 -10.86 7.78
C ASP A 274 0.26 -10.32 8.90
N ASP A 275 -0.94 -9.83 8.55
CA ASP A 275 -1.88 -9.17 9.46
C ASP A 275 -1.23 -8.06 10.29
N ALA A 276 -0.35 -7.28 9.67
CA ALA A 276 0.47 -6.29 10.36
C ALA A 276 0.72 -5.03 9.51
N VAL A 277 1.00 -3.92 10.20
CA VAL A 277 1.69 -2.78 9.59
C VAL A 277 3.14 -2.78 10.07
N ILE A 278 4.09 -2.84 9.14
CA ILE A 278 5.52 -2.98 9.40
C ILE A 278 6.23 -1.65 9.13
N GLY A 279 7.00 -1.15 10.10
CA GLY A 279 7.87 0.01 9.92
C GLY A 279 9.30 -0.43 9.62
N LEU A 280 9.77 -0.21 8.40
CA LEU A 280 11.16 -0.44 7.98
C LEU A 280 11.96 0.85 8.06
N ASP A 281 13.22 0.77 8.48
CA ASP A 281 14.14 1.89 8.23
C ASP A 281 14.58 1.96 6.75
N GLU A 282 15.26 3.04 6.38
CA GLU A 282 15.76 3.23 5.01
C GLU A 282 16.90 2.27 4.59
N HIS A 283 17.29 1.33 5.47
CA HIS A 283 18.16 0.19 5.14
C HIS A 283 17.37 -1.12 4.97
N GLY A 284 16.04 -1.06 5.04
CA GLY A 284 15.16 -2.22 4.90
C GLY A 284 15.00 -3.05 6.17
N ARG A 285 15.47 -2.57 7.32
CA ARG A 285 15.35 -3.32 8.57
C ARG A 285 14.02 -3.03 9.25
N GLU A 286 13.28 -4.07 9.59
CA GLU A 286 12.09 -3.97 10.44
C GLU A 286 12.44 -3.40 11.82
N ARG A 287 11.85 -2.26 12.13
CA ARG A 287 11.97 -1.57 13.43
C ARG A 287 10.70 -1.69 14.26
N ILE A 288 9.54 -1.76 13.59
CA ILE A 288 8.23 -1.74 14.24
C ILE A 288 7.32 -2.76 13.55
N ARG A 289 6.50 -3.43 14.35
CA ARG A 289 5.37 -4.24 13.91
C ARG A 289 4.12 -3.87 14.69
N ALA A 290 3.14 -3.29 14.02
CA ALA A 290 1.87 -2.92 14.60
C ALA A 290 0.78 -3.91 14.22
N GLY A 291 0.02 -4.37 15.21
CA GLY A 291 -1.13 -5.25 15.01
C GLY A 291 -0.79 -6.73 14.82
N ALA A 292 -1.87 -7.49 14.78
CA ALA A 292 -1.98 -8.93 14.51
C ALA A 292 -3.47 -9.22 14.35
N PHE A 293 -3.83 -10.37 13.78
CA PHE A 293 -5.20 -10.88 13.82
C PHE A 293 -5.56 -11.43 15.19
N LEU A 294 -6.72 -11.04 15.73
CA LEU A 294 -7.20 -11.41 17.06
C LEU A 294 -8.59 -12.06 17.04
N GLY A 295 -9.05 -12.51 15.86
CA GLY A 295 -10.35 -13.16 15.65
C GLY A 295 -11.42 -12.22 15.12
N ILE A 296 -12.63 -12.74 14.97
CA ILE A 296 -13.82 -11.99 14.54
C ILE A 296 -14.68 -11.64 15.77
N ALA A 297 -15.19 -10.41 15.82
CA ALA A 297 -16.10 -9.95 16.86
C ALA A 297 -17.54 -10.46 16.63
N GLU A 298 -18.38 -10.40 17.67
CA GLU A 298 -19.79 -10.82 17.57
C GLU A 298 -20.59 -10.02 16.52
N ASP A 299 -20.17 -8.78 16.22
CA ASP A 299 -20.79 -7.94 15.19
C ASP A 299 -20.24 -8.18 13.79
N GLY A 300 -19.42 -9.22 13.62
CA GLY A 300 -18.85 -9.63 12.33
C GLY A 300 -17.67 -8.79 11.85
N SER A 301 -17.10 -7.95 12.72
CA SER A 301 -15.92 -7.15 12.40
C SER A 301 -14.60 -7.81 12.84
N PRO A 302 -13.48 -7.61 12.12
CA PRO A 302 -12.19 -8.12 12.57
C PRO A 302 -11.74 -7.47 13.87
N ARG A 303 -11.19 -8.26 14.79
CA ARG A 303 -10.43 -7.79 15.96
C ARG A 303 -8.95 -7.79 15.59
N GLY A 304 -8.30 -6.65 15.76
CA GLY A 304 -6.93 -6.50 15.28
C GLY A 304 -6.88 -6.20 13.77
N LEU A 305 -5.78 -6.55 13.13
CA LEU A 305 -5.65 -6.43 11.67
C LEU A 305 -5.96 -7.77 11.03
N LEU A 306 -6.68 -7.75 9.92
CA LEU A 306 -6.95 -8.90 9.06
C LEU A 306 -6.82 -8.39 7.62
N PHE A 307 -5.74 -8.79 6.95
CA PHE A 307 -5.43 -8.32 5.60
C PHE A 307 -5.40 -6.78 5.48
N PRO A 308 -4.57 -6.03 6.24
CA PRO A 308 -4.57 -4.56 6.16
C PRO A 308 -4.03 -4.05 4.82
N ALA A 309 -4.72 -3.12 4.14
CA ALA A 309 -4.35 -2.67 2.79
C ALA A 309 -3.63 -1.33 2.75
N ALA A 310 -4.16 -0.29 3.39
CA ALA A 310 -3.56 1.05 3.40
C ALA A 310 -3.40 1.61 4.81
N SER A 311 -2.46 2.54 4.95
CA SER A 311 -2.26 3.30 6.18
C SER A 311 -2.04 4.78 5.91
N ALA A 312 -2.46 5.63 6.84
CA ALA A 312 -2.31 7.07 6.75
C ALA A 312 -2.08 7.69 8.13
N VAL A 313 -1.16 8.63 8.21
CA VAL A 313 -0.86 9.36 9.44
C VAL A 313 -1.91 10.43 9.69
N GLN A 314 -2.41 10.50 10.92
CA GLN A 314 -3.30 11.55 11.40
C GLN A 314 -2.81 12.02 12.78
N GLY A 315 -2.14 13.17 12.83
CA GLY A 315 -1.54 13.65 14.07
C GLY A 315 -0.49 12.68 14.60
N ASN A 316 -0.69 12.16 15.82
CA ASN A 316 0.21 11.21 16.47
C ASN A 316 -0.19 9.74 16.30
N ARG A 317 -1.16 9.44 15.44
CA ARG A 317 -1.63 8.07 15.18
C ARG A 317 -1.53 7.70 13.71
N MET A 318 -1.42 6.41 13.48
CA MET A 318 -1.62 5.79 12.18
C MET A 318 -3.06 5.25 12.13
N ILE A 319 -3.75 5.50 11.02
CA ILE A 319 -5.03 4.87 10.69
C ILE A 319 -4.75 3.78 9.65
N VAL A 320 -5.46 2.66 9.74
CA VAL A 320 -5.27 1.48 8.90
C VAL A 320 -6.60 1.03 8.32
N ALA A 321 -6.63 0.87 7.00
CA ALA A 321 -7.73 0.26 6.27
C ALA A 321 -7.63 -1.27 6.36
N ASN A 322 -8.62 -1.91 6.99
CA ASN A 322 -8.61 -3.33 7.29
C ASN A 322 -9.39 -4.11 6.22
N LEU A 323 -8.71 -4.53 5.15
CA LEU A 323 -9.35 -5.00 3.92
C LEU A 323 -10.16 -6.28 4.13
N ALA A 324 -9.60 -7.22 4.88
CA ALA A 324 -10.13 -8.57 5.05
C ALA A 324 -10.61 -9.18 3.72
N LEU A 325 -9.68 -9.40 2.78
CA LEU A 325 -9.97 -9.93 1.44
C LEU A 325 -9.71 -11.44 1.39
N PRO A 326 -10.73 -12.29 1.15
CA PRO A 326 -10.50 -13.71 0.89
C PRO A 326 -9.82 -13.89 -0.47
N LEU A 327 -8.84 -14.79 -0.54
CA LEU A 327 -8.02 -15.06 -1.73
C LEU A 327 -8.30 -16.43 -2.35
N THR A 328 -8.80 -17.41 -1.58
CA THR A 328 -8.98 -18.77 -2.07
C THR A 328 -10.39 -18.99 -2.65
N GLU A 329 -10.51 -19.95 -3.58
CA GLU A 329 -11.83 -20.40 -4.07
C GLU A 329 -12.50 -21.40 -3.13
N ALA A 330 -11.70 -22.03 -2.25
CA ALA A 330 -12.23 -22.87 -1.20
C ALA A 330 -13.05 -22.02 -0.24
N SER A 331 -13.97 -22.65 0.47
CA SER A 331 -14.80 -21.94 1.45
C SER A 331 -14.71 -22.59 2.81
N GLY A 332 -14.66 -21.75 3.84
CA GLY A 332 -14.44 -22.09 5.24
C GLY A 332 -12.97 -22.25 5.61
N ASP A 333 -12.03 -21.78 4.78
CA ASP A 333 -10.58 -21.86 5.03
C ASP A 333 -9.92 -20.50 5.33
N GLU A 334 -10.65 -19.40 5.20
CA GLU A 334 -10.16 -18.04 5.45
C GLU A 334 -11.03 -17.30 6.48
N TRP A 335 -10.41 -16.56 7.40
CA TRP A 335 -11.16 -15.76 8.39
C TRP A 335 -11.85 -14.55 7.76
N GLU A 336 -11.35 -14.11 6.61
CA GLU A 336 -11.89 -13.04 5.79
C GLU A 336 -13.32 -13.34 5.31
N GLU A 337 -13.67 -14.62 5.14
CA GLU A 337 -15.02 -15.06 4.75
C GLU A 337 -16.06 -14.82 5.86
N ASP A 338 -15.63 -14.83 7.12
CA ASP A 338 -16.48 -14.60 8.29
C ASP A 338 -16.76 -13.09 8.51
N VAL A 339 -16.09 -12.20 7.78
CA VAL A 339 -16.27 -10.76 7.91
C VAL A 339 -17.57 -10.33 7.24
N THR A 340 -18.47 -9.77 8.06
CA THR A 340 -19.73 -9.18 7.60
C THR A 340 -19.79 -7.67 7.81
N ARG A 341 -18.83 -7.12 8.56
CA ARG A 341 -18.70 -5.69 8.84
C ARG A 341 -17.23 -5.27 8.83
N TRP A 342 -16.87 -4.31 7.97
CA TRP A 342 -15.50 -3.83 7.87
C TRP A 342 -15.22 -2.67 8.84
N ASN A 343 -13.96 -2.45 9.14
CA ASN A 343 -13.54 -1.40 10.07
C ASN A 343 -12.26 -0.69 9.64
N LEU A 344 -12.02 0.46 10.28
CA LEU A 344 -10.72 1.09 10.33
C LEU A 344 -10.11 0.84 11.70
N MET A 345 -8.83 0.51 11.68
CA MET A 345 -8.02 0.33 12.88
C MET A 345 -7.08 1.52 13.05
N GLN A 346 -6.50 1.67 14.23
CA GLN A 346 -5.54 2.72 14.52
C GLN A 346 -4.50 2.28 15.55
N PHE A 347 -3.37 2.96 15.58
CA PHE A 347 -2.39 2.85 16.66
C PHE A 347 -1.63 4.16 16.84
N GLU A 348 -1.12 4.40 18.05
CA GLU A 348 -0.24 5.54 18.31
C GLU A 348 1.13 5.31 17.68
N LEU A 349 1.64 6.31 16.96
CA LEU A 349 2.98 6.27 16.39
C LEU A 349 4.00 6.31 17.53
N PRO A 350 4.90 5.32 17.64
CA PRO A 350 5.90 5.33 18.68
C PRO A 350 6.94 6.40 18.37
N MET A 351 7.32 7.19 19.37
CA MET A 351 8.46 8.10 19.23
C MET A 351 9.75 7.28 19.14
N LEU A 352 10.35 7.21 17.96
CA LEU A 352 11.70 6.67 17.79
C LEU A 352 12.68 7.67 18.41
N ARG A 353 13.37 7.24 19.47
CA ARG A 353 14.44 8.02 20.11
C ARG A 353 15.79 7.69 19.49
#